data_AF-A0A921ZRC5-F1
#
_entry.id   AF-A0A921ZRC5-F1
#
_cell.length_a   1.000
_cell.length_b   1.000
_cell.length_c   1.000
_cell.angle_alpha   90.00
_cell.angle_beta   90.00
_cell.angle_gamma   90.00
#
_symmetry.space_group_name_H-M   'P 1'
#
loop_
_entity.id
_entity.type
_entity.pdbx_description
1 polymer ?
#
loop_
_entity_poly.entity_id
_entity_poly.type
_entity_poly.pdbx_seq_one_letter_code
_entity_poly.pdbx_strand_id
1 'polypeptide(L)'
;MTVDTNEQWYSGVIKDLDAFCKLVDDKVEKEQQRLKACKKQNELEYKVLQEKKLNNDFTQRQAELNRHCTELDRICSTFESRLTIADNDKHRLENAKETYQLAKELTGIRLDFSAPSNIAKGYIKSESRKLLQPFEFELGGDSEAVWTLLQSTTGYTRADKENRPDN
;
A
#
# COMPACT_ATOMS: atom_id res chain seq x y z
N MET A 1 37.22 -60.03 85.41
CA MET A 1 36.25 -59.65 84.36
C MET A 1 36.36 -58.14 84.19
N THR A 2 37.29 -57.70 83.35
CA THR A 2 37.56 -56.28 83.08
C THR A 2 37.08 -56.00 81.66
N VAL A 3 35.80 -55.67 81.56
CA VAL A 3 35.11 -55.37 80.31
C VAL A 3 35.21 -53.85 80.09
N ASP A 4 35.93 -53.48 79.03
CA ASP A 4 35.63 -52.37 78.12
C ASP A 4 35.48 -50.94 78.66
N THR A 5 36.49 -50.42 79.34
CA THR A 5 36.65 -48.96 79.48
C THR A 5 37.19 -48.31 78.21
N ASN A 6 37.86 -49.08 77.34
CA ASN A 6 38.44 -48.58 76.09
C ASN A 6 37.44 -48.51 74.91
N GLU A 7 36.26 -49.09 75.01
CA GLU A 7 35.25 -49.04 73.93
C GLU A 7 34.22 -47.90 74.12
N GLN A 8 34.03 -47.42 75.36
CA GLN A 8 33.07 -46.37 75.67
C GLN A 8 33.42 -45.02 75.04
N TRP A 9 34.69 -44.59 75.09
CA TRP A 9 35.13 -43.32 74.50
C TRP A 9 35.03 -43.34 72.97
N TYR A 10 35.35 -44.48 72.35
CA TYR A 10 35.23 -44.69 70.91
C TYR A 10 33.77 -44.58 70.44
N SER A 11 32.82 -45.13 71.22
CA SER A 11 31.39 -45.00 70.92
C SER A 11 30.88 -43.55 70.96
N GLY A 12 31.43 -42.72 71.87
CA GLY A 12 31.11 -41.30 71.96
C GLY A 12 31.61 -40.53 70.75
N VAL A 13 32.87 -40.77 70.36
CA VAL A 13 33.47 -40.16 69.16
C VAL A 13 32.72 -40.54 67.88
N ILE A 14 32.28 -41.79 67.73
CA ILE A 14 31.47 -42.21 66.58
C ILE A 14 30.12 -41.46 66.55
N LYS A 15 29.45 -41.31 67.70
CA LYS A 15 28.16 -40.60 67.77
C LYS A 15 28.32 -39.12 67.43
N ASP A 16 29.37 -38.48 67.93
CA ASP A 16 29.66 -37.08 67.63
C ASP A 16 30.00 -36.88 66.15
N LEU A 17 30.75 -37.82 65.56
CA LEU A 17 31.06 -37.81 64.14
C LEU A 17 29.80 -38.02 63.28
N ASP A 18 28.93 -38.98 63.63
CA ASP A 18 27.66 -39.21 62.94
C ASP A 18 26.72 -37.99 63.03
N ALA A 19 26.65 -37.37 64.21
CA ALA A 19 25.89 -36.14 64.41
C ALA A 19 26.44 -34.98 63.57
N PHE A 20 27.77 -34.85 63.49
CA PHE A 20 28.41 -33.85 62.65
C PHE A 20 28.15 -34.09 61.16
N CYS A 21 28.29 -35.34 60.68
CA CYS A 21 28.00 -35.71 59.30
C CYS A 21 26.55 -35.38 58.94
N LYS A 22 25.57 -35.76 59.78
CA LYS A 22 24.16 -35.42 59.58
C LYS A 22 23.91 -33.92 59.50
N LEU A 23 24.56 -33.14 60.37
CA LEU A 23 24.42 -31.69 60.36
C LEU A 23 25.00 -31.05 59.08
N VAL A 24 26.11 -31.59 58.58
CA VAL A 24 26.69 -31.18 57.30
C VAL A 24 25.77 -31.56 56.14
N ASP A 25 25.25 -32.78 56.11
CA ASP A 25 24.34 -33.26 55.08
C ASP A 25 23.05 -32.43 55.04
N ASP A 26 22.43 -32.16 56.19
CA ASP A 26 21.25 -31.29 56.31
C ASP A 26 21.53 -29.87 55.78
N LYS A 27 22.74 -29.35 56.05
CA LYS A 27 23.13 -28.02 55.59
C LYS A 27 23.36 -27.99 54.08
N VAL A 28 24.01 -29.03 53.55
CA VAL A 28 24.20 -29.19 52.10
C VAL A 28 22.86 -29.32 51.39
N GLU A 29 21.92 -30.11 51.92
CA GLU A 29 20.61 -30.28 51.32
C GLU A 29 19.82 -28.96 51.31
N LYS A 30 19.81 -28.22 52.42
CA LYS A 30 19.15 -26.90 52.50
C LYS A 30 19.72 -25.90 51.49
N GLU A 31 21.04 -25.83 51.35
CA GLU A 31 21.68 -24.95 50.38
C GLU A 31 21.41 -25.38 48.94
N GLN A 32 21.39 -26.68 48.64
CA GLN A 32 20.99 -27.18 47.33
C GLN A 32 19.54 -26.84 46.98
N GLN A 33 18.61 -26.96 47.94
CA GLN A 33 17.21 -26.59 47.75
C GLN A 33 17.07 -25.07 47.50
N ARG A 34 17.78 -24.24 48.27
CA ARG A 34 17.83 -22.78 48.07
C ARG A 34 18.35 -22.41 46.69
N LEU A 35 19.43 -23.04 46.25
CA LEU A 35 20.01 -22.80 44.93
C LEU A 35 19.03 -23.18 43.81
N LYS A 36 18.33 -24.32 43.93
CA LYS A 36 17.29 -24.72 42.98
C LYS A 36 16.13 -23.71 42.93
N ALA A 37 15.67 -23.25 44.09
CA ALA A 37 14.61 -22.25 44.17
C ALA A 37 15.04 -20.91 43.54
N CYS A 38 16.25 -20.44 43.83
CA CYS A 38 16.81 -19.20 43.27
C CYS A 38 16.97 -19.29 41.75
N LYS A 39 17.48 -20.41 41.21
CA LYS A 39 17.57 -20.63 39.76
C LYS A 39 16.19 -20.55 39.10
N LYS A 40 15.20 -21.23 39.66
CA LYS A 40 13.82 -21.21 39.15
C LYS A 40 13.21 -19.80 39.20
N GLN A 41 13.47 -19.05 40.27
CA GLN A 41 13.02 -17.67 40.39
C GLN A 41 13.65 -16.78 39.30
N ASN A 42 14.96 -16.85 39.11
CA ASN A 42 15.65 -16.07 38.09
C ASN A 42 15.15 -16.40 36.67
N GLU A 43 14.89 -17.67 36.37
CA GLU A 43 14.30 -18.09 35.09
C GLU A 43 12.91 -17.51 34.88
N LEU A 44 12.07 -17.48 35.91
CA LEU A 44 10.73 -16.89 35.84
C LEU A 44 10.80 -15.37 35.67
N GLU A 45 11.67 -14.69 36.42
CA GLU A 45 11.87 -13.25 36.30
C GLU A 45 12.37 -12.85 34.90
N TYR A 46 13.31 -13.61 34.34
CA TYR A 46 13.79 -13.40 32.98
C TYR A 46 12.65 -13.55 31.96
N LYS A 47 11.83 -14.60 32.08
CA LYS A 47 10.66 -14.81 31.20
C LYS A 47 9.66 -13.66 31.33
N VAL A 48 9.35 -13.23 32.54
CA VAL A 48 8.42 -12.10 32.77
C VAL A 48 8.96 -10.81 32.14
N LEU A 49 10.26 -10.56 32.23
CA LEU A 49 10.88 -9.40 31.60
C LEU A 49 10.78 -9.47 30.06
N GLN A 50 11.02 -10.64 29.49
CA GLN A 50 10.91 -10.88 28.05
C GLN A 50 9.47 -10.69 27.56
N GLU A 51 8.49 -11.27 28.25
CA GLU A 51 7.07 -11.11 27.92
C GLU A 51 6.60 -9.65 28.04
N LYS A 52 7.04 -8.93 29.07
CA LYS A 52 6.73 -7.49 29.21
C LYS A 52 7.28 -6.67 28.05
N LYS A 53 8.52 -6.94 27.63
CA LYS A 53 9.13 -6.26 26.48
C LYS A 53 8.32 -6.54 25.22
N LEU A 54 8.02 -7.81 24.96
CA LEU A 54 7.26 -8.22 23.80
C LEU A 54 5.85 -7.59 23.78
N ASN A 55 5.17 -7.54 24.92
CA ASN A 55 3.87 -6.92 25.05
C ASN A 55 3.91 -5.41 24.76
N ASN A 56 4.95 -4.71 25.21
CA ASN A 56 5.14 -3.29 24.89
C ASN A 56 5.35 -3.07 23.39
N ASP A 57 6.18 -3.89 22.75
CA ASP A 57 6.44 -3.82 21.31
C ASP A 57 5.14 -4.07 20.51
N PHE A 58 4.33 -5.07 20.91
CA PHE A 58 3.04 -5.33 20.27
C PHE A 58 2.05 -4.19 20.47
N THR A 59 1.97 -3.63 21.69
CA THR A 59 1.09 -2.50 22.00
C THR A 59 1.44 -1.27 21.15
N GLN A 60 2.74 -1.00 20.99
CA GLN A 60 3.19 0.10 20.14
C GLN A 60 2.81 -0.13 18.66
N ARG A 61 3.09 -1.33 18.12
CA ARG A 61 2.73 -1.66 16.74
C ARG A 61 1.23 -1.59 16.49
N GLN A 62 0.41 -2.03 17.46
CA GLN A 62 -1.04 -1.94 17.38
C GLN A 62 -1.51 -0.47 17.36
N ALA A 63 -0.92 0.39 18.18
CA ALA A 63 -1.23 1.82 18.17
C ALA A 63 -0.85 2.49 16.84
N GLU A 64 0.30 2.14 16.26
CA GLU A 64 0.73 2.62 14.94
C GLU A 64 -0.22 2.18 13.83
N LEU A 65 -0.59 0.88 13.80
CA LEU A 65 -1.56 0.36 12.84
C LEU A 65 -2.92 1.04 12.95
N ASN A 66 -3.43 1.24 14.17
CA ASN A 66 -4.70 1.93 14.38
C ASN A 66 -4.66 3.36 13.83
N ARG A 67 -3.56 4.09 14.05
CA ARG A 67 -3.38 5.44 13.46
C ARG A 67 -3.40 5.41 11.95
N HIS A 68 -2.72 4.43 11.34
CA HIS A 68 -2.70 4.27 9.88
C HIS A 68 -4.09 3.93 9.33
N CYS A 69 -4.85 3.05 9.99
CA CYS A 69 -6.22 2.74 9.62
C CYS A 69 -7.11 3.98 9.67
N THR A 70 -7.05 4.77 10.76
CA THR A 70 -7.85 6.00 10.87
C THR A 70 -7.50 7.02 9.78
N GLU A 71 -6.21 7.14 9.42
CA GLU A 71 -5.79 8.05 8.34
C GLU A 71 -6.27 7.54 6.97
N LEU A 72 -6.19 6.23 6.72
CA LEU A 72 -6.74 5.63 5.51
C LEU A 72 -8.25 5.86 5.40
N ASP A 73 -9.01 5.63 6.47
CA ASP A 73 -10.46 5.88 6.50
C ASP A 73 -10.78 7.35 6.20
N ARG A 74 -9.98 8.27 6.73
CA ARG A 74 -10.11 9.72 6.46
C ARG A 74 -9.83 10.05 4.99
N ILE A 75 -8.78 9.47 4.40
CA ILE A 75 -8.43 9.66 2.99
C ILE A 75 -9.52 9.09 2.09
N CYS A 76 -9.97 7.85 2.34
CA CYS A 76 -11.07 7.21 1.62
C CYS A 76 -12.34 8.07 1.69
N SER A 77 -12.73 8.53 2.87
CA SER A 77 -13.87 9.44 3.04
C SER A 77 -13.72 10.75 2.26
N THR A 78 -12.49 11.28 2.18
CA THR A 78 -12.18 12.49 1.41
C THR A 78 -12.33 12.25 -0.09
N PHE A 79 -11.93 11.08 -0.58
CA PHE A 79 -12.11 10.72 -1.99
C PHE A 79 -13.57 10.44 -2.32
N GLU A 80 -14.30 9.71 -1.49
CA GLU A 80 -15.73 9.46 -1.69
C GLU A 80 -16.57 10.76 -1.71
N SER A 81 -16.22 11.72 -0.84
CA SER A 81 -16.92 13.01 -0.80
C SER A 81 -16.55 13.97 -1.94
N ARG A 82 -15.38 13.82 -2.56
CA ARG A 82 -14.88 14.75 -3.61
C ARG A 82 -14.88 14.18 -5.03
N LEU A 83 -14.89 12.86 -5.19
CA LEU A 83 -14.86 12.16 -6.49
C LEU A 83 -16.18 11.44 -6.80
N THR A 84 -17.31 11.94 -6.28
CA THR A 84 -18.59 11.54 -6.83
C THR A 84 -18.69 12.15 -8.23
N ILE A 85 -18.52 11.32 -9.27
CA ILE A 85 -19.03 11.64 -10.60
C ILE A 85 -20.54 11.79 -10.40
N ALA A 86 -21.00 13.02 -10.22
CA ALA A 86 -22.42 13.29 -10.11
C ALA A 86 -23.10 12.80 -11.40
N ASP A 87 -24.39 12.43 -11.33
CA ASP A 87 -25.13 12.04 -12.54
C ASP A 87 -25.03 13.10 -13.66
N ASN A 88 -24.89 14.37 -13.27
CA ASN A 88 -24.62 15.48 -14.18
C ASN A 88 -23.26 15.35 -14.91
N ASP A 89 -22.19 14.95 -14.23
CA ASP A 89 -20.88 14.73 -14.87
C ASP A 89 -20.89 13.51 -15.79
N LYS A 90 -21.66 12.48 -15.44
CA LYS A 90 -21.91 11.35 -16.34
C LYS A 90 -22.62 11.79 -17.62
N HIS A 91 -23.68 12.60 -17.51
CA HIS A 91 -24.37 13.16 -18.68
C HIS A 91 -23.46 14.07 -19.52
N ARG A 92 -22.62 14.89 -18.87
CA ARG A 92 -21.64 15.72 -19.59
C ARG A 92 -20.61 14.90 -20.35
N LEU A 93 -20.13 13.79 -19.77
CA LEU A 93 -19.19 12.88 -20.43
C LEU A 93 -19.83 12.15 -21.62
N GLU A 94 -21.04 11.63 -21.47
CA GLU A 94 -21.76 11.00 -22.60
C GLU A 94 -22.04 12.02 -23.70
N ASN A 95 -22.50 13.23 -23.36
CA ASN A 95 -22.70 14.30 -24.36
C ASN A 95 -21.39 14.67 -25.08
N ALA A 96 -20.26 14.76 -24.36
CA ALA A 96 -18.96 15.06 -24.95
C ALA A 96 -18.50 13.94 -25.90
N LYS A 97 -18.74 12.67 -25.52
CA LYS A 97 -18.45 11.49 -26.33
C LYS A 97 -19.31 11.44 -27.59
N GLU A 98 -20.62 11.68 -27.47
CA GLU A 98 -21.54 11.76 -28.61
C GLU A 98 -21.15 12.91 -29.55
N THR A 99 -20.85 14.09 -29.00
CA THR A 99 -20.40 15.26 -29.78
C THR A 99 -19.11 14.96 -30.54
N TYR A 100 -18.14 14.32 -29.88
CA TYR A 100 -16.88 13.92 -30.51
C TYR A 100 -17.12 12.91 -31.63
N GLN A 101 -17.95 11.89 -31.40
CA GLN A 101 -18.27 10.89 -32.41
C GLN A 101 -19.02 11.51 -33.59
N LEU A 102 -19.94 12.44 -33.35
CA LEU A 102 -20.63 13.19 -34.41
C LEU A 102 -19.64 14.04 -35.22
N ALA A 103 -18.76 14.81 -34.56
CA ALA A 103 -17.75 15.62 -35.24
C ALA A 103 -16.80 14.76 -36.09
N LYS A 104 -16.44 13.57 -35.58
CA LYS A 104 -15.62 12.58 -36.26
C LYS A 104 -16.29 12.06 -37.55
N GLU A 105 -17.60 11.82 -37.54
CA GLU A 105 -18.34 11.41 -38.75
C GLU A 105 -18.54 12.57 -39.74
N LEU A 106 -18.80 13.79 -39.25
CA LEU A 106 -19.03 14.96 -40.11
C LEU A 106 -17.77 15.47 -40.80
N THR A 107 -16.64 15.48 -40.09
CA THR A 107 -15.38 16.07 -40.58
C THR A 107 -14.38 15.03 -41.06
N GLY A 108 -14.53 13.77 -40.68
CA GLY A 108 -13.50 12.76 -40.93
C GLY A 108 -12.20 12.98 -40.14
N ILE A 109 -12.11 14.02 -39.29
CA ILE A 109 -10.93 14.30 -38.47
C ILE A 109 -10.75 13.22 -37.41
N ARG A 110 -9.51 12.78 -37.19
CA ARG A 110 -9.08 11.80 -36.20
C ARG A 110 -7.87 12.36 -35.47
N LEU A 111 -8.05 12.74 -34.21
CA LEU A 111 -6.99 13.32 -33.39
C LEU A 111 -6.11 12.24 -32.77
N ASP A 112 -4.82 12.54 -32.65
CA ASP A 112 -3.83 11.77 -31.90
C ASP A 112 -3.69 12.37 -30.50
N PHE A 113 -4.33 11.74 -29.52
CA PHE A 113 -4.31 12.18 -28.12
C PHE A 113 -3.00 11.87 -27.40
N SER A 114 -2.04 11.17 -28.04
CA SER A 114 -0.70 10.96 -27.47
C SER A 114 0.24 12.15 -27.72
N ALA A 115 -0.17 13.10 -28.57
CA ALA A 115 0.60 14.30 -28.85
C ALA A 115 0.69 15.23 -27.61
N PRO A 116 1.76 16.03 -27.48
CA PRO A 116 1.88 17.05 -26.45
C PRO A 116 0.68 18.00 -26.44
N SER A 117 0.31 18.52 -25.27
CA SER A 117 -0.87 19.40 -25.10
C SER A 117 -0.82 20.73 -25.87
N ASN A 118 0.36 21.10 -26.37
CA ASN A 118 0.58 22.26 -27.23
C ASN A 118 0.53 21.95 -28.73
N ILE A 119 0.24 20.70 -29.14
CA ILE A 119 0.23 20.28 -30.54
C ILE A 119 -1.07 19.53 -30.88
N ALA A 120 -1.77 20.01 -31.93
CA ALA A 120 -2.95 19.39 -32.50
C ALA A 120 -2.49 18.50 -33.66
N LYS A 121 -2.42 17.19 -33.41
CA LYS A 121 -1.95 16.20 -34.36
C LYS A 121 -3.07 15.24 -34.73
N GLY A 122 -3.07 14.77 -35.98
CA GLY A 122 -4.05 13.80 -36.42
C GLY A 122 -4.04 13.56 -37.92
N TYR A 123 -5.15 13.04 -38.43
CA TYR A 123 -5.42 12.90 -39.85
C TYR A 123 -6.89 13.13 -40.18
N ILE A 124 -7.16 13.53 -41.42
CA ILE A 124 -8.50 13.68 -41.99
C ILE A 124 -8.75 12.50 -42.92
N LYS A 125 -9.82 11.75 -42.66
CA LYS A 125 -10.28 10.65 -43.52
C LYS A 125 -11.39 11.13 -44.44
N SER A 126 -11.14 11.12 -45.74
CA SER A 126 -12.16 11.31 -46.78
C SER A 126 -12.53 9.96 -47.39
N GLU A 127 -13.73 9.46 -47.08
CA GLU A 127 -14.25 8.24 -47.70
C GLU A 127 -14.54 8.42 -49.19
N SER A 128 -15.07 9.59 -49.58
CA SER A 128 -15.43 9.91 -50.97
C SER A 128 -14.21 9.89 -51.90
N ARG A 129 -13.06 10.36 -51.41
CA ARG A 129 -11.80 10.40 -52.18
C ARG A 129 -10.85 9.25 -51.84
N LYS A 130 -11.22 8.38 -50.90
CA LYS A 130 -10.36 7.31 -50.35
C LYS A 130 -8.98 7.84 -49.92
N LEU A 131 -8.96 9.00 -49.29
CA LEU A 131 -7.74 9.73 -48.92
C LEU A 131 -7.62 9.86 -47.40
N LEU A 132 -6.40 9.68 -46.91
CA LEU A 132 -6.01 9.96 -45.53
C LEU A 132 -4.98 11.09 -45.56
N GLN A 133 -5.34 12.26 -45.02
CA GLN A 133 -4.47 13.44 -45.01
C GLN A 133 -3.97 13.71 -43.58
N PRO A 134 -2.69 13.48 -43.26
CA PRO A 134 -2.13 13.80 -41.94
C PRO A 134 -1.99 15.31 -41.73
N PHE A 135 -2.01 15.74 -40.46
CA PHE A 135 -1.77 17.12 -40.05
C PHE A 135 -1.13 17.22 -38.66
N GLU A 136 -0.41 18.32 -38.44
CA GLU A 136 0.19 18.69 -37.16
C GLU A 136 0.25 20.23 -37.09
N PHE A 137 -0.37 20.80 -36.06
CA PHE A 137 -0.43 22.25 -35.84
C PHE A 137 -0.13 22.58 -34.37
N GLU A 138 0.46 23.75 -34.09
CA GLU A 138 0.61 24.21 -32.71
C GLU A 138 -0.74 24.74 -32.16
N LEU A 139 -1.15 24.30 -30.95
CA LEU A 139 -2.33 24.84 -30.27
C LEU A 139 -2.07 26.29 -29.90
N GLY A 140 -2.71 27.20 -30.63
CA GLY A 140 -2.47 28.65 -30.58
C GLY A 140 -2.40 29.29 -31.97
N GLY A 141 -2.25 28.47 -33.02
CA GLY A 141 -2.36 28.89 -34.41
C GLY A 141 -3.79 29.07 -34.93
N ASP A 142 -3.91 29.65 -36.12
CA ASP A 142 -5.16 30.00 -36.79
C ASP A 142 -6.06 28.77 -37.02
N SER A 143 -7.23 28.74 -36.37
CA SER A 143 -8.24 27.68 -36.54
C SER A 143 -8.66 27.51 -38.01
N GLU A 144 -8.48 28.55 -38.83
CA GLU A 144 -8.80 28.54 -40.24
C GLU A 144 -7.92 27.57 -41.05
N ALA A 145 -6.71 27.27 -40.56
CA ALA A 145 -5.80 26.33 -41.22
C ALA A 145 -6.37 24.91 -41.26
N VAL A 146 -7.04 24.47 -40.18
CA VAL A 146 -7.69 23.15 -40.10
C VAL A 146 -8.90 23.09 -41.03
N TRP A 147 -9.72 24.15 -41.06
CA TRP A 147 -10.88 24.22 -41.95
C TRP A 147 -10.49 24.25 -43.42
N THR A 148 -9.43 24.98 -43.77
CA THR A 148 -8.88 25.02 -45.13
C THR A 148 -8.37 23.63 -45.55
N LEU A 149 -7.67 22.93 -44.65
CA LEU A 149 -7.22 21.56 -44.91
C LEU A 149 -8.40 20.58 -45.07
N LEU A 150 -9.46 20.76 -44.27
CA LEU A 150 -10.66 19.96 -44.38
C LEU A 150 -11.34 20.15 -45.75
N GLN A 151 -11.49 21.39 -46.21
CA GLN A 151 -12.09 21.70 -47.51
C GLN A 151 -11.27 21.12 -48.67
N SER A 152 -9.95 21.23 -48.64
CA SER A 152 -9.07 20.68 -49.68
C SER A 152 -9.09 19.15 -49.70
N THR A 153 -9.16 18.51 -48.53
CA THR A 153 -9.17 17.04 -48.39
C THR A 153 -10.52 16.43 -48.76
N THR A 154 -11.63 17.07 -48.38
CA THR A 154 -12.99 16.58 -48.66
C THR A 154 -13.47 16.98 -50.05
N GLY A 155 -12.83 17.97 -50.68
CA GLY A 155 -13.26 18.48 -51.97
C GLY A 155 -14.49 19.37 -51.91
N TYR A 156 -14.89 19.79 -50.72
CA TYR A 156 -16.00 20.71 -50.52
C TYR A 156 -15.53 22.12 -50.92
N THR A 157 -15.43 22.37 -52.22
CA THR A 157 -15.42 23.74 -52.72
C THR A 157 -16.81 24.30 -52.46
N ARG A 158 -16.90 25.34 -51.64
CA ARG A 158 -18.06 26.25 -51.59
C ARG A 158 -18.15 27.01 -52.92
N ALA A 159 -18.32 26.27 -54.01
CA ALA A 159 -18.56 26.79 -55.33
C ALA A 159 -20.07 26.77 -55.52
N ASP A 160 -20.70 27.89 -55.18
CA ASP A 160 -22.04 28.29 -55.61
C ASP A 160 -22.15 28.19 -57.15
N LYS A 161 -22.36 26.98 -57.67
CA LYS A 161 -22.55 26.71 -59.10
C LYS A 161 -23.80 25.87 -59.39
N GLU A 162 -24.75 25.79 -58.46
CA GLU A 162 -26.02 25.11 -58.73
C GLU A 162 -27.16 26.03 -59.19
N ASN A 163 -26.93 27.33 -59.43
CA ASN A 163 -27.97 28.22 -59.98
C ASN A 163 -27.42 29.28 -60.96
N ARG A 164 -26.96 28.86 -62.14
CA ARG A 164 -27.02 29.73 -63.32
C ARG A 164 -27.67 28.97 -64.46
N PRO A 165 -28.81 29.44 -65.01
CA PRO A 165 -29.30 28.93 -66.28
C PRO A 165 -28.35 29.45 -67.37
N ASP A 166 -27.88 28.53 -68.22
CA ASP A 166 -27.21 28.87 -69.46
C ASP A 166 -28.23 29.55 -70.38
N ASN A 167 -27.95 30.79 -70.79
CA ASN A 167 -28.59 31.48 -71.91
C ASN A 167 -27.50 31.86 -72.92
#